data_AF-A0A544QUK4-F1
#
_entry.id   AF-A0A544QUK4-F1
#
_cell.length_a   1.000
_cell.length_b   1.000
_cell.length_c   1.000
_cell.angle_alpha   90.00
_cell.angle_beta   90.00
_cell.angle_gamma   90.00
#
_symmetry.space_group_name_H-M   'P 1'
#
loop_
_entity.id
_entity.type
_entity.pdbx_description
1 polymer ?
#
loop_
_entity_poly.entity_id
_entity_poly.type
_entity_poly.pdbx_seq_one_letter_code
_entity_poly.pdbx_strand_id
1 'polypeptide(L)'
;MDYSYSCDKYMFSEDISIYYQQNTRKDGDTVIFIDDISKSFDDKCVIDGFSETLKDNTVYFVTGKSGVGKTTLARLIMGLESTDKGKIKIKDGSKISAVFQDDALCENMSVYLNLKVVSGASDDDISSYLEKIGLSGYENKRIRELSGGMKRRVAILRAILSEYDFIIMDEPFKGLDAETKQIVMDMVIESIEGKCALIITHDISEIDYFKLNMRCDIKTLNI
;
A
#
# COMPACT_ATOMS: atom_id res chain seq x y z
N MET A 1 15.35 -38.08 -48.80
CA MET A 1 14.63 -39.30 -48.40
C MET A 1 13.51 -38.88 -47.49
N ASP A 2 12.31 -39.29 -47.90
CA ASP A 2 10.98 -38.88 -47.48
C ASP A 2 10.60 -39.13 -46.02
N TYR A 3 9.55 -38.41 -45.61
CA TYR A 3 8.27 -38.84 -44.98
C TYR A 3 7.86 -37.80 -43.92
N SER A 4 7.09 -36.76 -44.26
CA SER A 4 5.62 -36.68 -44.21
C SER A 4 5.01 -36.97 -42.84
N TYR A 5 4.35 -35.96 -42.25
CA TYR A 5 2.96 -36.07 -41.78
C TYR A 5 2.31 -34.67 -41.80
N SER A 6 1.32 -34.58 -42.67
CA SER A 6 0.24 -33.59 -42.68
C SER A 6 -0.76 -33.95 -41.58
N CYS A 7 -1.25 -32.96 -40.83
CA CYS A 7 -2.54 -32.86 -40.12
C CYS A 7 -2.42 -31.60 -39.23
N ASP A 8 -3.31 -30.61 -39.18
CA ASP A 8 -4.61 -30.44 -39.79
C ASP A 8 -4.84 -28.94 -40.01
N LYS A 9 -5.44 -28.66 -41.16
CA LYS A 9 -6.01 -27.38 -41.52
C LYS A 9 -7.36 -27.31 -40.80
N TYR A 10 -7.59 -26.23 -40.05
CA TYR A 10 -8.85 -25.82 -39.40
C TYR A 10 -9.17 -26.40 -38.02
N MET A 11 -8.74 -25.68 -36.99
CA MET A 11 -9.49 -25.50 -35.74
C MET A 11 -9.36 -24.02 -35.30
N PHE A 12 -10.40 -23.27 -35.65
CA PHE A 12 -10.95 -22.04 -35.06
C PHE A 12 -10.02 -20.91 -34.61
N SER A 13 -10.03 -19.83 -35.41
CA SER A 13 -9.59 -18.49 -35.02
C SER A 13 -10.38 -17.89 -33.85
N GLU A 14 -11.58 -18.43 -33.56
CA GLU A 14 -12.40 -18.04 -32.42
C GLU A 14 -11.83 -18.57 -31.09
N ASP A 15 -11.26 -19.78 -31.05
CA ASP A 15 -10.69 -20.33 -29.81
C ASP A 15 -9.44 -19.57 -29.36
N ILE A 16 -8.60 -19.10 -30.29
CA ILE A 16 -7.44 -18.25 -29.98
C ILE A 16 -7.88 -16.86 -29.52
N SER A 17 -8.95 -16.30 -30.09
CA SER A 17 -9.46 -15.00 -29.67
C SER A 17 -10.23 -15.08 -28.34
N ILE A 18 -10.87 -16.21 -28.03
CA ILE A 18 -11.42 -16.52 -26.70
C ILE A 18 -10.27 -16.70 -25.69
N TYR A 19 -9.17 -17.37 -26.06
CA TYR A 19 -7.99 -17.51 -25.21
C TYR A 19 -7.30 -16.16 -24.93
N TYR A 20 -7.24 -15.27 -25.94
CA TYR A 20 -6.74 -13.91 -25.77
C TYR A 20 -7.70 -13.01 -24.97
N GLN A 21 -9.03 -13.17 -25.12
CA GLN A 21 -10.01 -12.45 -24.31
C GLN A 21 -9.99 -12.92 -22.85
N GLN A 22 -9.77 -14.20 -22.57
CA GLN A 22 -9.69 -14.72 -21.20
C GLN A 22 -8.36 -14.42 -20.49
N ASN A 23 -7.31 -14.03 -21.21
CA ASN A 23 -6.03 -13.57 -20.65
C ASN A 23 -5.83 -12.06 -20.65
N THR A 24 -6.88 -11.28 -20.91
CA THR A 24 -6.89 -9.87 -20.49
C THR A 24 -7.09 -9.86 -18.98
N ARG A 25 -6.02 -9.67 -18.21
CA ARG A 25 -6.15 -9.21 -16.82
C ARG A 25 -7.11 -8.02 -16.89
N LYS A 26 -8.27 -8.10 -16.23
CA LYS A 26 -9.19 -6.95 -16.14
C LYS A 26 -8.34 -5.78 -15.65
N ASP A 27 -8.24 -4.76 -16.49
CA ASP A 27 -7.63 -3.51 -16.10
C ASP A 27 -8.44 -2.99 -14.90
N GLY A 28 -7.78 -2.83 -13.76
CA GLY A 28 -8.44 -2.58 -12.48
C GLY A 28 -9.29 -1.32 -12.49
N ASP A 29 -10.35 -1.27 -11.68
CA ASP A 29 -11.17 -0.06 -11.56
C ASP A 29 -10.31 1.09 -11.04
N THR A 30 -10.54 2.30 -11.55
CA THR A 30 -9.86 3.49 -11.05
C THR A 30 -10.34 3.80 -9.62
N VAL A 31 -9.39 3.88 -8.69
CA VAL A 31 -9.62 4.24 -7.29
C VAL A 31 -9.27 5.70 -7.06
N ILE A 32 -8.14 6.17 -7.60
CA ILE A 32 -7.69 7.57 -7.49
C ILE A 32 -7.26 8.08 -8.86
N PHE A 33 -7.75 9.24 -9.24
CA PHE A 33 -7.37 9.97 -10.44
C PHE A 33 -6.67 11.27 -10.05
N ILE A 34 -5.43 11.44 -10.49
CA ILE A 34 -4.58 12.61 -10.21
C ILE A 34 -4.29 13.29 -11.54
N ASP A 35 -4.64 14.57 -11.65
CA ASP A 35 -4.59 15.34 -12.89
C ASP A 35 -3.84 16.65 -12.68
N ASP A 36 -2.62 16.69 -13.22
CA ASP A 36 -1.71 17.85 -13.30
C ASP A 36 -1.56 18.60 -11.97
N ILE A 37 -1.30 17.86 -10.88
CA ILE A 37 -1.19 18.48 -9.56
C ILE A 37 0.17 19.16 -9.39
N SER A 38 0.13 20.36 -8.82
CA SER A 38 1.33 21.05 -8.34
C SER A 38 1.14 21.51 -6.90
N LYS A 39 2.24 21.53 -6.15
CA LYS A 39 2.30 22.04 -4.79
C LYS A 39 3.63 22.74 -4.51
N SER A 40 3.55 23.96 -3.99
CA SER A 40 4.66 24.74 -3.49
C SER A 40 4.49 25.04 -2.00
N PHE A 41 5.61 25.16 -1.30
CA PHE A 41 5.66 25.73 0.05
C PHE A 41 6.59 26.93 0.01
N ASP A 42 6.07 28.09 0.41
CA ASP A 42 6.72 29.38 0.20
C ASP A 42 7.16 29.51 -1.27
N ASP A 43 8.44 29.76 -1.53
CA ASP A 43 8.99 29.90 -2.89
C ASP A 43 9.51 28.57 -3.49
N LYS A 44 9.32 27.44 -2.81
CA LYS A 44 9.83 26.13 -3.25
C LYS A 44 8.73 25.27 -3.84
N CYS A 45 8.80 25.03 -5.15
CA CYS A 45 8.00 24.00 -5.80
C CYS A 45 8.45 22.61 -5.33
N VAL A 46 7.50 21.82 -4.81
CA VAL A 46 7.74 20.45 -4.29
C VAL A 46 7.15 19.39 -5.21
N ILE A 47 6.02 19.66 -5.84
CA ILE A 47 5.41 18.81 -6.87
C ILE A 47 5.04 19.71 -8.03
N ASP A 48 5.41 19.32 -9.25
CA ASP A 48 5.17 20.08 -10.47
C ASP A 48 4.57 19.20 -11.56
N GLY A 49 3.27 19.36 -11.83
CA GLY A 49 2.57 18.70 -12.93
C GLY A 49 2.49 17.19 -12.83
N PHE A 50 2.28 16.64 -11.62
CA PHE A 50 2.16 15.19 -11.43
C PHE A 50 0.77 14.69 -11.83
N SER A 51 0.71 13.68 -12.69
CA SER A 51 -0.52 13.04 -13.15
C SER A 51 -0.37 11.54 -13.10
N GLU A 52 -1.36 10.84 -12.53
CA GLU A 52 -1.36 9.38 -12.45
C GLU A 52 -2.77 8.84 -12.19
N THR A 53 -3.02 7.59 -12.58
CA THR A 53 -4.27 6.88 -12.26
C THR A 53 -3.97 5.65 -11.44
N LEU A 54 -4.41 5.65 -10.17
CA LEU A 54 -4.26 4.52 -9.26
C LEU A 54 -5.47 3.60 -9.36
N LYS A 55 -5.21 2.33 -9.64
CA LYS A 55 -6.21 1.29 -9.88
C LYS A 55 -6.28 0.29 -8.73
N ASP A 56 -7.41 -0.39 -8.60
CA ASP A 56 -7.54 -1.53 -7.70
C ASP A 56 -6.53 -2.65 -8.06
N ASN A 57 -6.36 -3.59 -7.13
CA ASN A 57 -5.43 -4.72 -7.26
C ASN A 57 -4.05 -4.32 -7.82
N THR A 58 -3.53 -3.18 -7.37
CA THR A 58 -2.25 -2.61 -7.84
C THR A 58 -1.52 -1.97 -6.67
N VAL A 59 -0.24 -2.29 -6.53
CA VAL A 59 0.65 -1.68 -5.54
C VAL A 59 1.60 -0.72 -6.23
N TYR A 60 1.59 0.53 -5.77
CA TYR A 60 2.40 1.62 -6.29
C TYR A 60 3.49 1.95 -5.29
N PHE A 61 4.75 1.74 -5.70
CA PHE A 61 5.90 2.20 -4.93
C PHE A 61 6.28 3.61 -5.35
N VAL A 62 6.33 4.55 -4.40
CA VAL A 62 6.88 5.89 -4.66
C VAL A 62 8.31 5.91 -4.17
N THR A 63 9.24 6.11 -5.11
CA THR A 63 10.67 6.15 -4.82
C THR A 63 11.24 7.52 -5.17
N GLY A 64 12.37 7.88 -4.56
CA GLY A 64 13.03 9.16 -4.82
C GLY A 64 13.88 9.64 -3.65
N LYS A 65 14.73 10.63 -3.90
CA LYS A 65 15.64 11.19 -2.87
C LYS A 65 14.86 11.74 -1.67
N SER A 66 15.53 11.85 -0.52
CA SER A 66 14.92 12.53 0.63
C SER A 66 14.61 14.00 0.29
N GLY A 67 13.44 14.49 0.71
CA GLY A 67 13.02 15.87 0.46
C GLY A 67 12.49 16.18 -0.94
N VAL A 68 12.30 15.17 -1.81
CA VAL A 68 11.71 15.34 -3.15
C VAL A 68 10.18 15.54 -3.14
N GLY A 69 9.51 15.28 -2.01
CA GLY A 69 8.06 15.50 -1.89
C GLY A 69 7.19 14.24 -1.74
N LYS A 70 7.78 13.07 -1.42
CA LYS A 70 7.02 11.81 -1.32
C LYS A 70 5.90 11.89 -0.26
N THR A 71 6.24 12.35 0.94
CA THR A 71 5.28 12.61 2.01
C THR A 71 4.26 13.68 1.62
N THR A 72 4.68 14.70 0.85
CA THR A 72 3.76 15.72 0.32
C THR A 72 2.74 15.10 -0.63
N LEU A 73 3.17 14.24 -1.56
CA LEU A 73 2.26 13.53 -2.46
C LEU A 73 1.25 12.69 -1.67
N ALA A 74 1.71 11.91 -0.68
CA ALA A 74 0.82 11.14 0.17
C ALA A 74 -0.20 12.02 0.90
N ARG A 75 0.23 13.17 1.46
CA ARG A 75 -0.67 14.12 2.13
C ARG A 75 -1.69 14.75 1.20
N LEU A 76 -1.31 15.08 -0.04
CA LEU A 76 -2.24 15.58 -1.07
C LEU A 76 -3.29 14.51 -1.41
N ILE A 77 -2.85 13.27 -1.64
CA ILE A 77 -3.76 12.15 -1.96
C ILE A 77 -4.74 11.89 -0.80
N MET A 78 -4.29 11.97 0.46
CA MET A 78 -5.15 11.83 1.63
C MET A 78 -6.07 13.05 1.89
N GLY A 79 -5.90 14.15 1.15
CA GLY A 79 -6.62 15.40 1.42
C GLY A 79 -6.18 16.12 2.71
N LEU A 80 -5.03 15.75 3.28
CA LEU A 80 -4.42 16.43 4.44
C LEU A 80 -3.66 17.70 4.03
N GLU A 81 -3.41 17.85 2.73
CA GLU A 81 -2.84 19.05 2.13
C GLU A 81 -3.64 19.39 0.86
N SER A 82 -3.72 20.68 0.54
CA SER A 82 -4.43 21.16 -0.66
C SER A 82 -3.47 21.29 -1.85
N THR A 83 -3.96 21.02 -3.06
CA THR A 83 -3.22 21.27 -4.30
C THR A 83 -3.29 22.74 -4.69
N ASP A 84 -2.21 23.32 -5.20
CA ASP A 84 -2.22 24.70 -5.73
C ASP A 84 -2.75 24.75 -7.18
N LYS A 85 -2.52 23.67 -7.93
CA LYS A 85 -3.02 23.41 -9.29
C LYS A 85 -3.43 21.96 -9.44
N GLY A 86 -4.21 21.67 -10.47
CA GLY A 86 -4.69 20.33 -10.76
C GLY A 86 -5.80 19.89 -9.81
N LYS A 87 -6.11 18.59 -9.82
CA LYS A 87 -7.14 18.01 -8.95
C LYS A 87 -6.85 16.53 -8.66
N ILE A 88 -7.31 16.10 -7.49
CA ILE A 88 -7.34 14.69 -7.09
C ILE A 88 -8.80 14.28 -6.94
N LYS A 89 -9.19 13.19 -7.58
CA LYS A 89 -10.52 12.57 -7.43
C LYS A 89 -10.34 11.16 -6.87
N ILE A 90 -11.07 10.87 -5.81
CA ILE A 90 -11.11 9.55 -5.18
C ILE A 90 -12.48 8.97 -5.47
N LYS A 91 -12.55 7.67 -5.78
CA LYS A 91 -13.80 6.97 -6.02
C LYS A 91 -14.76 7.18 -4.83
N ASP A 92 -16.01 7.54 -5.15
CA ASP A 92 -17.00 7.89 -4.12
C ASP A 92 -17.20 6.74 -3.12
N GLY A 93 -17.20 7.08 -1.84
CA GLY A 93 -17.36 6.12 -0.75
C GLY A 93 -16.11 5.31 -0.41
N SER A 94 -14.99 5.49 -1.14
CA SER A 94 -13.75 4.78 -0.82
C SER A 94 -13.17 5.18 0.54
N LYS A 95 -12.77 4.17 1.31
CA LYS A 95 -12.11 4.32 2.60
C LYS A 95 -10.59 4.29 2.43
N ILE A 96 -9.92 5.26 3.05
CA ILE A 96 -8.46 5.36 3.04
C ILE A 96 -7.92 5.03 4.43
N SER A 97 -6.95 4.12 4.47
CA SER A 97 -6.12 3.86 5.65
C SER A 97 -4.71 4.36 5.41
N ALA A 98 -3.96 4.66 6.49
CA ALA A 98 -2.61 5.17 6.36
C ALA A 98 -1.66 4.77 7.49
N VAL A 99 -0.39 4.57 7.13
CA VAL A 99 0.75 4.54 8.04
C VAL A 99 1.55 5.83 7.83
N PHE A 100 1.49 6.73 8.81
CA PHE A 100 2.21 8.00 8.76
C PHE A 100 3.68 7.82 9.13
N GLN A 101 4.55 8.69 8.64
CA GLN A 101 5.98 8.65 8.98
C GLN A 101 6.23 8.81 10.50
N ASP A 102 5.36 9.54 11.21
CA ASP A 102 5.39 9.76 12.66
C ASP A 102 4.46 8.82 13.46
N ASP A 103 4.01 7.73 12.83
CA ASP A 103 3.08 6.70 13.35
C ASP A 103 1.66 7.19 13.67
N ALA A 104 1.48 8.45 14.07
CA ALA A 104 0.22 9.08 14.43
C ALA A 104 -0.63 8.25 15.41
N LEU A 105 0.02 7.60 16.39
CA LEU A 105 -0.63 6.79 17.42
C LEU A 105 -1.11 7.66 18.59
N CYS A 106 -2.18 7.23 19.26
CA CYS A 106 -2.67 7.92 20.45
C CYS A 106 -1.79 7.58 21.66
N GLU A 107 -0.77 8.41 21.91
CA GLU A 107 0.32 8.20 22.88
C GLU A 107 -0.13 7.85 24.32
N ASN A 108 -1.29 8.37 24.74
CA ASN A 108 -1.83 8.15 26.09
C ASN A 108 -2.83 6.97 26.18
N MET A 109 -3.23 6.39 25.05
CA MET A 109 -4.07 5.21 24.99
C MET A 109 -3.23 3.94 24.98
N SER A 110 -3.84 2.81 25.33
CA SER A 110 -3.17 1.52 25.27
C SER A 110 -2.98 1.04 23.82
N VAL A 111 -2.10 0.06 23.62
CA VAL A 111 -1.96 -0.66 22.35
C VAL A 111 -3.31 -1.22 21.90
N TYR A 112 -3.99 -1.94 22.79
CA TYR A 112 -5.30 -2.51 22.53
C TYR A 112 -6.30 -1.45 22.05
N LEU A 113 -6.42 -0.31 22.73
CA LEU A 113 -7.38 0.72 22.33
C LEU A 113 -7.05 1.37 20.99
N ASN A 114 -5.76 1.54 20.66
CA ASN A 114 -5.35 2.05 19.35
C ASN A 114 -5.79 1.11 18.22
N LEU A 115 -5.84 -0.21 18.46
CA LEU A 115 -6.26 -1.21 17.48
C LEU A 115 -7.78 -1.41 17.47
N LYS A 116 -8.40 -1.50 18.65
CA LYS A 116 -9.82 -1.82 18.79
C LYS A 116 -10.74 -0.75 18.22
N VAL A 117 -10.38 0.53 18.38
CA VAL A 117 -11.24 1.64 17.95
C VAL A 117 -11.39 1.72 16.42
N VAL A 118 -10.41 1.21 15.68
CA VAL A 118 -10.40 1.28 14.20
C VAL A 118 -10.81 -0.02 13.52
N SER A 119 -10.91 -1.12 14.27
CA SER A 119 -11.08 -2.46 13.70
C SER A 119 -12.35 -3.14 14.19
N GLY A 120 -12.91 -4.01 13.33
CA GLY A 120 -13.98 -4.93 13.70
C GLY A 120 -13.49 -6.23 14.35
N ALA A 121 -12.19 -6.33 14.64
CA ALA A 121 -11.55 -7.56 15.11
C ALA A 121 -11.99 -7.95 16.52
N SER A 122 -12.08 -9.27 16.77
CA SER A 122 -12.31 -9.78 18.13
C SER A 122 -11.10 -9.52 19.02
N ASP A 123 -11.27 -9.65 20.34
CA ASP A 123 -10.16 -9.48 21.26
C ASP A 123 -9.11 -10.58 21.07
N ASP A 124 -9.55 -11.81 20.76
CA ASP A 124 -8.67 -12.95 20.46
C ASP A 124 -7.88 -12.72 19.16
N ASP A 125 -8.50 -12.12 18.14
CA ASP A 125 -7.80 -11.76 16.90
C ASP A 125 -6.72 -10.70 17.17
N ILE A 126 -7.06 -9.65 17.93
CA ILE A 126 -6.10 -8.60 18.29
C ILE A 126 -4.91 -9.20 19.05
N SER A 127 -5.16 -10.06 20.03
CA SER A 127 -4.10 -10.77 20.76
C SER A 127 -3.24 -11.64 19.83
N SER A 128 -3.86 -12.36 18.88
CA SER A 128 -3.15 -13.18 17.89
C SER A 128 -2.27 -12.33 16.96
N TYR A 129 -2.76 -11.18 16.51
CA TYR A 129 -1.96 -10.26 15.70
C TYR A 129 -0.80 -9.65 16.49
N LEU A 130 -1.03 -9.27 17.75
CA LEU A 130 0.02 -8.76 18.62
C LEU A 130 1.10 -9.81 18.88
N GLU A 131 0.72 -11.07 19.06
CA GLU A 131 1.67 -12.18 19.17
C GLU A 131 2.54 -12.31 17.91
N LYS A 132 1.91 -12.32 16.71
CA LYS A 132 2.64 -12.40 15.43
C LYS A 132 3.69 -11.31 15.29
N ILE A 133 3.35 -10.07 15.65
CA ILE A 133 4.30 -8.95 15.58
C ILE A 133 5.20 -8.84 16.82
N GLY A 134 5.27 -9.84 17.70
CA GLY A 134 6.18 -9.88 18.85
C GLY A 134 5.84 -8.88 19.97
N LEU A 135 4.56 -8.59 20.16
CA LEU A 135 4.01 -7.67 21.16
C LEU A 135 2.99 -8.33 22.11
N SER A 136 3.04 -9.66 22.26
CA SER A 136 2.27 -10.37 23.29
C SER A 136 2.54 -9.78 24.69
N GLY A 137 1.48 -9.49 25.46
CA GLY A 137 1.59 -8.91 26.80
C GLY A 137 1.70 -7.38 26.84
N TYR A 138 1.70 -6.70 25.69
CA TYR A 138 1.74 -5.23 25.59
C TYR A 138 0.36 -4.58 25.39
N GLU A 139 -0.73 -5.35 25.38
CA GLU A 139 -2.10 -4.91 25.10
C GLU A 139 -2.49 -3.69 25.95
N ASN A 140 -2.14 -3.73 27.23
CA ASN A 140 -2.51 -2.71 28.22
C ASN A 140 -1.46 -1.61 28.39
N LYS A 141 -0.29 -1.71 27.73
CA LYS A 141 0.74 -0.67 27.77
C LYS A 141 0.31 0.54 26.96
N ARG A 142 0.61 1.74 27.46
CA ARG A 142 0.39 2.98 26.71
C ARG A 142 1.41 3.05 25.58
N ILE A 143 1.01 3.62 24.45
CA ILE A 143 1.90 3.79 23.29
C ILE A 143 3.20 4.50 23.67
N ARG A 144 3.14 5.53 24.52
CA ARG A 144 4.33 6.27 24.99
C ARG A 144 5.37 5.44 25.75
N GLU A 145 5.00 4.25 26.23
CA GLU A 145 5.91 3.33 26.92
C GLU A 145 6.66 2.40 25.95
N LEU A 146 6.27 2.37 24.67
CA LEU A 146 6.85 1.51 23.65
C LEU A 146 8.11 2.14 23.02
N SER A 147 9.02 1.28 22.55
CA SER A 147 10.14 1.72 21.69
C SER A 147 9.63 2.17 20.32
N GLY A 148 10.44 2.92 19.57
CA GLY A 148 10.07 3.39 18.23
C GLY A 148 9.68 2.24 17.28
N GLY A 149 10.45 1.15 17.24
CA GLY A 149 10.12 -0.02 16.42
C GLY A 149 8.85 -0.75 16.88
N MET A 150 8.53 -0.73 18.18
CA MET A 150 7.26 -1.27 18.69
C MET A 150 6.08 -0.39 18.27
N LYS A 151 6.20 0.94 18.40
CA LYS A 151 5.19 1.90 17.89
C LYS A 151 4.94 1.69 16.41
N ARG A 152 6.01 1.54 15.62
CA ARG A 152 5.91 1.33 14.18
C ARG A 152 5.08 0.11 13.81
N ARG A 153 5.32 -1.02 14.48
CA ARG A 153 4.56 -2.26 14.28
C ARG A 153 3.07 -2.09 14.64
N VAL A 154 2.77 -1.39 15.72
CA VAL A 154 1.38 -1.06 16.10
C VAL A 154 0.73 -0.14 15.07
N ALA A 155 1.45 0.84 14.54
CA ALA A 155 0.93 1.76 13.52
C ALA A 155 0.56 1.03 12.22
N ILE A 156 1.42 0.11 11.77
CA ILE A 156 1.15 -0.74 10.61
C ILE A 156 -0.04 -1.64 10.88
N LEU A 157 -0.05 -2.33 12.03
CA LEU A 157 -1.16 -3.22 12.40
C LEU A 157 -2.49 -2.46 12.47
N ARG A 158 -2.50 -1.27 13.07
CA ARG A 158 -3.68 -0.39 13.14
C ARG A 158 -4.20 -0.06 11.73
N ALA A 159 -3.30 0.27 10.81
CA ALA A 159 -3.66 0.64 9.46
C ALA A 159 -4.27 -0.55 8.68
N ILE A 160 -3.68 -1.75 8.80
CA ILE A 160 -4.16 -2.93 8.07
C ILE A 160 -5.42 -3.56 8.67
N LEU A 161 -5.68 -3.36 9.97
CA LEU A 161 -6.92 -3.81 10.63
C LEU A 161 -8.11 -2.87 10.41
N SER A 162 -7.86 -1.65 9.93
CA SER A 162 -8.92 -0.73 9.54
C SER A 162 -9.60 -1.24 8.26
N GLU A 163 -10.86 -0.91 8.05
CA GLU A 163 -11.50 -1.16 6.76
C GLU A 163 -11.04 -0.11 5.74
N TYR A 164 -10.51 -0.55 4.59
CA TYR A 164 -10.02 0.34 3.53
C TYR A 164 -10.12 -0.30 2.15
N ASP A 165 -10.30 0.55 1.15
CA ASP A 165 -10.17 0.25 -0.28
C ASP A 165 -8.78 0.64 -0.80
N PHE A 166 -8.19 1.66 -0.18
CA PHE A 166 -6.86 2.17 -0.50
C PHE A 166 -6.04 2.40 0.77
N ILE A 167 -4.77 2.01 0.74
CA ILE A 167 -3.85 2.24 1.86
C ILE A 167 -2.59 2.98 1.42
N ILE A 168 -2.19 3.98 2.18
CA ILE A 168 -0.92 4.71 1.98
C ILE A 168 0.04 4.41 3.11
N MET A 169 1.29 4.10 2.82
CA MET A 169 2.28 3.83 3.84
C MET A 169 3.55 4.65 3.58
N ASP A 170 3.91 5.54 4.51
CA ASP A 170 5.10 6.38 4.40
C ASP A 170 6.29 5.82 5.19
N GLU A 171 7.23 5.19 4.49
CA GLU A 171 8.39 4.45 5.01
C GLU A 171 8.03 3.35 6.04
N PRO A 172 6.98 2.51 5.82
CA PRO A 172 6.39 1.62 6.84
C PRO A 172 7.42 0.76 7.59
N PHE A 173 8.40 0.20 6.90
CA PHE A 173 9.27 -0.81 7.51
C PHE A 173 10.59 -0.27 8.05
N LYS A 174 10.77 1.06 8.03
CA LYS A 174 12.00 1.69 8.50
C LYS A 174 12.21 1.49 9.99
N GLY A 175 13.44 1.14 10.37
CA GLY A 175 13.86 0.97 11.77
C GLY A 175 13.40 -0.34 12.41
N LEU A 176 12.77 -1.23 11.65
CA LEU A 176 12.48 -2.60 12.09
C LEU A 176 13.72 -3.49 11.89
N ASP A 177 13.95 -4.42 12.82
CA ASP A 177 14.92 -5.50 12.65
C ASP A 177 14.46 -6.45 11.53
N ALA A 178 15.40 -7.20 10.96
CA ALA A 178 15.17 -7.99 9.75
C ALA A 178 14.09 -9.07 9.93
N GLU A 179 14.09 -9.79 11.06
CA GLU A 179 13.14 -10.86 11.34
C GLU A 179 11.72 -10.29 11.47
N THR A 180 11.55 -9.24 12.28
CA THR A 180 10.24 -8.64 12.47
C THR A 180 9.77 -7.88 11.23
N LYS A 181 10.68 -7.26 10.47
CA LYS A 181 10.38 -6.61 9.18
C LYS A 181 9.69 -7.59 8.25
N GLN A 182 10.23 -8.80 8.10
CA GLN A 182 9.67 -9.80 7.18
C GLN A 182 8.25 -10.20 7.58
N ILE A 183 8.03 -10.51 8.87
CA ILE A 183 6.70 -10.87 9.39
C ILE A 183 5.67 -9.77 9.11
N VAL A 184 6.05 -8.52 9.35
CA VAL A 184 5.17 -7.36 9.14
C VAL A 184 4.90 -7.13 7.66
N MET A 185 5.89 -7.35 6.78
CA MET A 185 5.71 -7.26 5.33
C MET A 185 4.76 -8.33 4.82
N ASP A 186 4.85 -9.57 5.32
CA ASP A 186 3.93 -10.66 4.97
C ASP A 186 2.49 -10.29 5.36
N MET A 187 2.29 -9.76 6.56
CA MET A 187 0.98 -9.27 7.00
C MET A 187 0.44 -8.13 6.12
N VAL A 188 1.31 -7.21 5.69
CA VAL A 188 0.92 -6.14 4.77
C VAL A 188 0.50 -6.73 3.43
N ILE A 189 1.31 -7.63 2.85
CA ILE A 189 1.02 -8.30 1.57
C ILE A 189 -0.34 -9.00 1.60
N GLU A 190 -0.60 -9.79 2.64
CA GLU A 190 -1.90 -10.44 2.85
C GLU A 190 -3.05 -9.42 2.91
N SER A 191 -2.84 -8.31 3.63
CA SER A 191 -3.90 -7.31 3.85
C SER A 191 -4.28 -6.49 2.61
N ILE A 192 -3.33 -6.29 1.69
CA ILE A 192 -3.50 -5.47 0.49
C ILE A 192 -3.82 -6.28 -0.76
N GLU A 193 -3.91 -7.61 -0.66
CA GLU A 193 -4.29 -8.47 -1.79
C GLU A 193 -5.66 -8.04 -2.36
N GLY A 194 -5.72 -7.83 -3.67
CA GLY A 194 -6.94 -7.33 -4.35
C GLY A 194 -7.24 -5.84 -4.14
N LYS A 195 -6.44 -5.10 -3.37
CA LYS A 195 -6.66 -3.67 -3.06
C LYS A 195 -5.67 -2.76 -3.77
N CYS A 196 -5.91 -1.46 -3.68
CA CYS A 196 -4.95 -0.44 -4.12
C CYS A 196 -4.04 -0.07 -2.94
N ALA A 197 -2.73 0.01 -3.16
CA ALA A 197 -1.78 0.47 -2.13
C ALA A 197 -0.74 1.43 -2.71
N LEU A 198 -0.35 2.44 -1.94
CA LEU A 198 0.76 3.35 -2.24
C LEU A 198 1.79 3.25 -1.12
N ILE A 199 2.96 2.69 -1.41
CA ILE A 199 4.04 2.50 -0.44
C ILE A 199 5.20 3.42 -0.80
N ILE A 200 5.52 4.36 0.07
CA ILE A 200 6.73 5.17 -0.05
C ILE A 200 7.86 4.42 0.64
N THR A 201 8.92 4.11 -0.10
CA THR A 201 10.15 3.55 0.47
C THR A 201 11.37 3.96 -0.35
N HIS A 202 12.52 3.95 0.30
CA HIS A 202 13.83 4.09 -0.34
C HIS A 202 14.62 2.77 -0.31
N ASP A 203 14.07 1.71 0.28
CA ASP A 203 14.69 0.41 0.40
C ASP A 203 14.24 -0.50 -0.77
N ILE A 204 15.17 -0.76 -1.69
CA ILE A 204 14.91 -1.59 -2.88
C ILE A 204 14.57 -3.04 -2.47
N SER A 205 15.13 -3.53 -1.36
CA SER A 205 14.86 -4.90 -0.91
C SER A 205 13.39 -5.09 -0.51
N GLU A 206 12.74 -4.04 -0.01
CA GLU A 206 11.30 -4.06 0.29
C GLU A 206 10.49 -4.19 -1.00
N ILE A 207 10.85 -3.44 -2.05
CA ILE A 207 10.18 -3.49 -3.35
C ILE A 207 10.33 -4.89 -3.97
N ASP A 208 11.55 -5.43 -3.94
CA ASP A 208 11.83 -6.75 -4.51
C ASP A 208 11.09 -7.86 -3.74
N TYR A 209 10.99 -7.75 -2.42
CA TYR A 209 10.22 -8.69 -1.62
C TYR A 209 8.73 -8.69 -2.00
N PHE A 210 8.12 -7.52 -2.17
CA PHE A 210 6.73 -7.43 -2.60
C PHE A 210 6.54 -8.01 -4.01
N LYS A 211 7.47 -7.73 -4.94
CA LYS A 211 7.44 -8.30 -6.30
C LYS A 211 7.50 -9.82 -6.32
N LEU A 212 8.24 -10.43 -5.41
CA LEU A 212 8.38 -11.88 -5.33
C LEU A 212 7.15 -12.56 -4.72
N ASN A 213 6.42 -11.87 -3.84
CA ASN A 213 5.37 -12.47 -3.01
C ASN A 213 3.95 -12.08 -3.42
N MET A 214 3.76 -11.05 -4.25
CA MET A 214 2.44 -10.61 -4.68
C MET A 214 2.05 -11.15 -6.06
N ARG A 215 0.74 -11.35 -6.25
CA ARG A 215 0.12 -11.79 -7.51
C ARG A 215 -0.63 -10.68 -8.24
N CYS A 216 -0.35 -9.42 -7.92
CA CYS A 216 -0.99 -8.24 -8.47
C CYS A 216 -0.02 -7.42 -9.33
N ASP A 217 -0.50 -6.34 -9.94
CA ASP A 217 0.37 -5.41 -10.66
C ASP A 217 1.17 -4.58 -9.64
N ILE A 218 2.47 -4.42 -9.89
CA ILE A 218 3.36 -3.57 -9.09
C ILE A 218 3.98 -2.52 -10.01
N LYS A 219 3.81 -1.26 -9.64
CA LYS A 219 4.32 -0.11 -10.39
C LYS A 219 5.22 0.75 -9.52
N THR A 220 6.20 1.38 -10.13
CA THR A 220 7.05 2.37 -9.45
C THR A 220 6.76 3.74 -10.02
N LEU A 221 6.41 4.67 -9.15
CA LEU A 221 6.17 6.07 -9.45
C LEU A 221 7.42 6.86 -9.07
N ASN A 222 7.85 7.73 -9.98
CA ASN A 222 8.92 8.69 -9.74
C ASN A 222 8.30 10.07 -9.66
N ILE A 223 8.69 10.82 -8.64
CA ILE A 223 8.36 12.23 -8.46
C ILE A 223 9.62 13.09 -8.42
#